data_AF-A0A720HCH4-F1
#
_entry.id   AF-A0A720HCH4-F1
#
_cell.length_a   1.000
_cell.length_b   1.000
_cell.length_c   1.000
_cell.angle_alpha   90.00
_cell.angle_beta   90.00
_cell.angle_gamma   90.00
#
_symmetry.space_group_name_H-M   'P 1'
#
loop_
_entity.id
_entity.type
_entity.pdbx_description
1 polymer ?
#
loop_
_entity_poly.entity_id
_entity_poly.type
_entity_poly.pdbx_seq_one_letter_code
_entity_poly.pdbx_strand_id
1 'polypeptide(L)'
;MNPITLQIISNAIVLLGVLVAIGTIIYNVRTAKKTQTANFLFESRQDMQYIESLHTLKQVHRSGKSFRSYVFPCDGCIITDEEMAERRKFQYILNFYERVAVSIREGIYDEKMIKRTSYTTVVETYDIAEPLIKAIRESINSDTTYQEFEWLVRRWKANPLRKNK
;
A
#
# COMPACT_ATOMS: atom_id res chain seq x y z
N MET A 1 -39.74 5.20 -45.99
CA MET A 1 -39.50 5.24 -44.54
C MET A 1 -39.72 6.68 -44.07
N ASN A 2 -40.43 6.91 -42.96
CA ASN A 2 -40.77 8.27 -42.52
C ASN A 2 -39.49 9.00 -42.03
N PRO A 3 -39.28 10.28 -42.37
CA PRO A 3 -38.14 11.07 -41.87
C PRO A 3 -37.97 11.00 -40.34
N ILE A 4 -39.08 10.96 -39.58
CA ILE A 4 -39.04 10.83 -38.11
C ILE A 4 -38.45 9.48 -37.68
N THR A 5 -38.82 8.38 -38.34
CA THR A 5 -38.23 7.06 -38.06
C THR A 5 -36.73 7.01 -38.36
N LEU A 6 -36.27 7.69 -39.42
CA LEU A 6 -34.84 7.76 -39.74
C LEU A 6 -34.06 8.56 -38.67
N GLN A 7 -34.64 9.65 -38.17
CA GLN A 7 -34.03 10.47 -37.12
C GLN A 7 -33.94 9.71 -35.78
N ILE A 8 -34.98 8.95 -35.41
CA ILE A 8 -34.96 8.10 -34.20
C ILE A 8 -33.86 7.04 -34.31
N ILE A 9 -33.73 6.38 -35.46
CA ILE A 9 -32.68 5.37 -35.70
C ILE A 9 -31.29 6.01 -35.59
N SER A 10 -31.08 7.17 -36.22
CA SER A 10 -29.80 7.89 -36.16
C SER A 10 -29.42 8.24 -34.72
N ASN A 11 -30.35 8.80 -33.93
CA ASN A 11 -30.12 9.14 -32.53
C ASN A 11 -29.82 7.90 -31.68
N ALA A 12 -30.49 6.77 -31.94
CA ALA A 12 -30.23 5.51 -31.25
C ALA A 12 -28.81 4.98 -31.54
N ILE A 13 -28.34 5.08 -32.79
CA ILE A 13 -26.98 4.69 -33.18
C ILE A 13 -25.94 5.57 -32.47
N VAL A 14 -26.16 6.89 -32.41
CA VAL A 14 -25.25 7.81 -31.70
C VAL A 14 -25.21 7.47 -30.21
N LEU A 15 -26.35 7.24 -29.57
CA LEU A 15 -26.42 6.85 -28.16
C LEU A 15 -25.66 5.54 -27.90
N LEU A 16 -25.85 4.54 -28.76
CA LEU A 16 -25.11 3.28 -28.67
C LEU A 16 -23.59 3.51 -28.76
N GLY A 17 -23.14 4.36 -29.69
CA GLY A 17 -21.74 4.74 -29.82
C GLY A 17 -21.16 5.37 -28.55
N VAL A 18 -21.92 6.28 -27.91
CA VAL A 18 -21.53 6.89 -26.64
C VAL A 18 -21.42 5.85 -25.52
N LEU A 19 -22.39 4.93 -25.41
CA LEU A 19 -22.37 3.87 -24.39
C LEU A 19 -21.17 2.93 -24.57
N VAL A 20 -20.87 2.54 -25.80
CA VAL A 20 -19.68 1.73 -26.12
C VAL A 20 -18.40 2.47 -25.73
N ALA A 21 -18.28 3.74 -26.09
CA ALA A 21 -17.11 4.55 -25.75
C ALA A 21 -16.89 4.66 -24.23
N ILE A 22 -17.96 4.93 -23.46
CA ILE A 22 -17.90 4.94 -21.99
C ILE A 22 -17.43 3.57 -21.47
N GLY A 23 -18.00 2.48 -21.98
CA GLY A 23 -17.60 1.12 -21.61
C GLY A 23 -16.12 0.85 -21.87
N THR A 24 -15.62 1.24 -23.05
CA THR A 24 -14.21 1.11 -23.42
C THR A 24 -13.29 1.92 -22.51
N ILE A 25 -13.63 3.16 -22.17
CA ILE A 25 -12.84 4.01 -21.26
C ILE A 25 -12.73 3.34 -19.89
N ILE A 26 -13.86 2.88 -19.33
CA ILE A 26 -13.88 2.20 -18.02
C ILE A 26 -13.04 0.93 -18.05
N TYR A 27 -13.15 0.14 -19.12
CA TYR A 27 -12.36 -1.08 -19.30
C TYR A 27 -10.86 -0.80 -19.40
N ASN A 28 -10.47 0.23 -20.16
CA ASN A 28 -9.08 0.63 -20.32
C ASN A 28 -8.48 1.14 -19.01
N VAL A 29 -9.21 1.96 -18.24
CA VAL A 29 -8.77 2.41 -16.91
C VAL A 29 -8.56 1.23 -15.96
N ARG A 30 -9.49 0.27 -15.94
CA ARG A 30 -9.35 -0.95 -15.11
C ARG A 30 -8.15 -1.79 -15.53
N THR A 31 -7.91 -1.94 -16.83
CA THR A 31 -6.76 -2.68 -17.36
C THR A 31 -5.45 -1.99 -17.01
N ALA A 32 -5.35 -0.68 -17.22
CA ALA A 32 -4.18 0.12 -16.87
C ALA A 32 -3.84 0.01 -15.38
N LYS A 33 -4.83 0.11 -14.51
CA LYS A 33 -4.69 -0.08 -13.06
C LYS A 33 -4.10 -1.45 -12.69
N LYS A 34 -4.60 -2.53 -13.31
CA LYS A 34 -4.06 -3.88 -13.08
C LYS A 34 -2.63 -4.04 -13.61
N THR A 35 -2.33 -3.49 -14.78
CA THR A 35 -0.98 -3.51 -15.35
C THR A 35 0.00 -2.76 -14.45
N GLN A 36 -0.35 -1.55 -14.00
CA GLN A 36 0.48 -0.77 -13.09
C GLN A 36 0.71 -1.50 -11.75
N THR A 37 -0.32 -2.17 -11.25
CA THR A 37 -0.20 -2.99 -10.03
C THR A 37 0.68 -4.22 -10.24
N ALA A 38 0.60 -4.88 -11.40
CA ALA A 38 1.44 -6.01 -11.73
C ALA A 38 2.92 -5.60 -11.83
N ASN A 39 3.21 -4.47 -12.48
CA ASN A 39 4.56 -3.91 -12.55
C ASN A 39 5.09 -3.58 -11.16
N PHE A 40 4.30 -2.90 -10.33
CA PHE A 40 4.66 -2.62 -8.94
C PHE A 40 4.98 -3.90 -8.15
N LEU A 41 4.14 -4.94 -8.25
CA LEU A 41 4.38 -6.21 -7.57
C LEU A 41 5.66 -6.90 -8.08
N PHE A 42 5.95 -6.81 -9.38
CA PHE A 42 7.17 -7.34 -9.95
C PHE A 42 8.42 -6.57 -9.48
N GLU A 43 8.39 -5.24 -9.55
CA GLU A 43 9.49 -4.36 -9.12
C GLU A 43 9.76 -4.51 -7.62
N SER A 44 8.72 -4.53 -6.79
CA SER A 44 8.85 -4.71 -5.32
C SER A 44 9.50 -6.05 -4.95
N ARG A 45 9.36 -7.09 -5.79
CA ARG A 45 10.03 -8.37 -5.61
C ARG A 45 11.53 -8.30 -5.88
N GLN A 46 11.97 -7.37 -6.73
CA GLN A 46 13.39 -7.18 -7.08
C GLN A 46 14.08 -6.14 -6.21
N ASP A 47 13.32 -5.40 -5.40
CA ASP A 47 13.82 -4.41 -4.47
C ASP A 47 14.51 -5.07 -3.27
N MET A 48 15.84 -5.13 -3.32
CA MET A 48 16.67 -5.65 -2.23
C MET A 48 16.53 -4.82 -0.94
N GLN A 49 16.33 -3.51 -1.04
CA GLN A 49 16.15 -2.67 0.14
C GLN A 49 14.84 -3.01 0.85
N TYR A 50 13.77 -3.27 0.09
CA TYR A 50 12.51 -3.76 0.65
C TYR A 50 12.68 -5.10 1.37
N ILE A 51 13.31 -6.09 0.71
CA ILE A 51 13.52 -7.43 1.27
C ILE A 51 14.37 -7.36 2.54
N GLU A 52 15.50 -6.66 2.49
CA GLU A 52 16.38 -6.51 3.65
C GLU A 52 15.71 -5.76 4.79
N SER A 53 14.95 -4.71 4.49
CA SER A 53 14.27 -3.91 5.51
C SER A 53 13.19 -4.72 6.23
N LEU A 54 12.44 -5.53 5.48
CA LEU A 54 11.46 -6.46 6.04
C LEU A 54 12.14 -7.53 6.91
N HIS A 55 13.28 -8.06 6.46
CA HIS A 55 14.06 -9.03 7.23
C HIS A 55 14.58 -8.42 8.54
N THR A 56 15.21 -7.24 8.47
CA THR A 56 15.74 -6.53 9.65
C THR A 56 14.63 -6.19 10.64
N LEU A 57 13.45 -5.74 10.19
CA LEU A 57 12.30 -5.51 11.06
C LEU A 57 11.92 -6.77 11.84
N LYS A 58 11.79 -7.91 11.15
CA LYS A 58 11.44 -9.19 11.79
C LYS A 58 12.56 -9.71 12.70
N GLN A 59 13.82 -9.52 12.32
CA GLN A 59 14.98 -9.92 13.11
C GLN A 59 15.04 -9.16 14.44
N VAL A 60 14.86 -7.83 14.41
CA VAL A 60 14.85 -6.98 15.61
C VAL A 60 13.65 -7.28 16.50
N HIS A 61 12.48 -7.53 15.90
CA HIS A 61 11.33 -7.98 16.68
C HIS A 61 11.59 -9.29 17.44
N ARG A 62 12.21 -10.27 16.76
CA ARG A 62 12.54 -11.58 17.34
C ARG A 62 13.64 -11.52 18.41
N SER A 63 14.53 -10.53 18.35
CA SER A 63 15.55 -10.35 19.39
C SER A 63 14.98 -9.82 20.71
N GLY A 64 13.72 -9.37 20.72
CA GLY A 64 13.08 -8.75 21.87
C GLY A 64 13.53 -7.32 22.15
N LYS A 65 14.38 -6.74 21.28
CA LYS A 65 14.82 -5.35 21.39
C LYS A 65 13.63 -4.42 21.19
N SER A 66 13.48 -3.45 22.09
CA SER A 66 12.36 -2.50 22.04
C SER A 66 12.51 -1.55 20.84
N PHE A 67 11.51 -1.51 19.97
CA PHE A 67 11.48 -0.52 18.90
C PHE A 67 11.51 0.92 19.39
N ARG A 68 10.99 1.18 20.60
CA ARG A 68 11.00 2.51 21.21
C ARG A 68 12.43 3.02 21.47
N SER A 69 13.39 2.13 21.73
CA SER A 69 14.79 2.52 21.99
C SER A 69 15.50 3.07 20.74
N TYR A 70 14.96 2.81 19.55
CA TYR A 70 15.46 3.40 18.30
C TYR A 70 15.06 4.87 18.13
N VAL A 71 14.07 5.35 18.88
CA VAL A 71 13.61 6.75 18.85
C VAL A 71 14.08 7.49 20.10
N PHE A 72 13.93 6.85 21.26
CA PHE A 72 14.33 7.37 22.56
C PHE A 72 15.47 6.51 23.12
N PRO A 73 16.72 6.72 22.72
CA PRO A 73 17.86 5.99 23.25
C PRO A 73 18.04 6.30 24.75
N CYS A 74 18.61 5.36 25.49
CA CYS A 74 19.00 5.58 26.88
C CYS A 74 20.07 6.67 27.00
N ASP A 75 20.02 7.44 28.09
CA ASP A 75 21.03 8.46 28.36
C ASP A 75 22.43 7.85 28.42
N GLY A 76 23.36 8.42 27.65
CA GLY A 76 24.74 7.94 27.54
C GLY A 76 24.95 6.77 26.56
N CYS A 77 23.91 6.28 25.89
CA CYS A 77 24.03 5.22 24.88
C CYS A 77 24.53 5.79 23.55
N ILE A 78 25.65 5.24 23.05
CA ILE A 78 26.20 5.58 21.73
C ILE A 78 25.43 4.79 20.68
N ILE A 79 24.81 5.50 19.72
CA ILE A 79 24.17 4.87 18.57
C ILE A 79 25.27 4.28 17.68
N THR A 80 25.24 2.97 17.47
CA THR A 80 26.22 2.29 16.62
C THR A 80 25.88 2.44 15.14
N ASP A 81 26.87 2.22 14.25
CA ASP A 81 26.64 2.21 12.81
C ASP A 81 25.60 1.15 12.38
N GLU A 82 25.58 0.01 13.08
CA GLU A 82 24.58 -1.04 12.88
C GLU A 82 23.18 -0.54 13.22
N GLU A 83 23.01 0.10 14.39
CA GLU A 83 21.72 0.68 14.77
C GLU A 83 21.26 1.78 13.81
N MET A 84 22.19 2.60 13.30
CA MET A 84 21.87 3.57 12.26
C MET A 84 21.39 2.89 10.97
N ALA A 85 22.02 1.79 10.56
CA ALA A 85 21.59 1.02 9.40
C ALA A 85 20.20 0.41 9.62
N GLU A 86 19.92 -0.14 10.80
CA GLU A 86 18.59 -0.64 11.18
C GLU A 86 17.53 0.46 11.12
N ARG A 87 17.81 1.65 11.66
CA ARG A 87 16.89 2.81 11.59
C ARG A 87 16.54 3.19 10.16
N ARG A 88 17.54 3.22 9.26
CA ARG A 88 17.31 3.51 7.83
C ARG A 88 16.43 2.45 7.17
N LYS A 89 16.63 1.18 7.51
CA LYS A 89 15.80 0.06 7.04
C LYS A 89 14.36 0.17 7.55
N PHE A 90 14.16 0.52 8.82
CA PHE A 90 12.81 0.75 9.36
C PHE A 90 12.11 1.91 8.66
N GLN A 91 12.81 3.03 8.48
CA GLN A 91 12.26 4.17 7.74
C GLN A 91 11.87 3.77 6.31
N TYR A 92 12.70 2.96 5.64
CA TYR A 92 12.41 2.48 4.29
C TYR A 92 11.11 1.67 4.24
N ILE A 93 10.96 0.64 5.08
CA ILE A 93 9.79 -0.24 5.04
C ILE A 93 8.49 0.49 5.45
N LEU A 94 8.57 1.41 6.40
CA LEU A 94 7.43 2.26 6.79
C LEU A 94 7.03 3.20 5.65
N ASN A 95 7.99 3.89 5.03
CA ASN A 95 7.74 4.75 3.88
C ASN A 95 7.21 3.97 2.67
N PHE A 96 7.70 2.74 2.47
CA PHE A 96 7.22 1.85 1.41
C PHE A 96 5.73 1.57 1.58
N TYR A 97 5.30 1.12 2.75
CA TYR A 97 3.89 0.80 2.97
C TYR A 97 2.99 2.03 3.06
N GLU A 98 3.50 3.17 3.51
CA GLU A 98 2.79 4.45 3.42
C GLU A 98 2.46 4.80 1.96
N ARG A 99 3.44 4.70 1.05
CA ARG A 99 3.20 4.93 -0.39
C ARG A 99 2.23 3.91 -0.98
N VAL A 100 2.33 2.64 -0.59
CA VAL A 100 1.38 1.61 -1.04
C VAL A 100 -0.04 1.95 -0.60
N ALA A 101 -0.22 2.37 0.66
CA ALA A 101 -1.52 2.76 1.18
C ALA A 101 -2.11 3.96 0.43
N VAL A 102 -1.31 5.01 0.20
CA VAL A 102 -1.72 6.17 -0.59
C VAL A 102 -2.13 5.75 -2.01
N SER A 103 -1.31 4.97 -2.71
CA SER A 103 -1.61 4.53 -4.08
C SER A 103 -2.87 3.66 -4.17
N ILE A 104 -3.19 2.89 -3.12
CA ILE A 104 -4.45 2.17 -3.02
C ILE A 104 -5.61 3.14 -2.80
N ARG A 105 -5.45 4.09 -1.87
CA ARG A 105 -6.48 5.06 -1.49
C ARG A 105 -6.86 5.98 -2.63
N GLU A 106 -5.87 6.44 -3.40
CA GLU A 106 -6.04 7.25 -4.61
C GLU A 106 -6.47 6.43 -5.84
N GLY A 107 -6.70 5.13 -5.68
CA GLY A 107 -7.23 4.28 -6.74
C GLY A 107 -6.23 3.98 -7.87
N ILE A 108 -4.95 4.25 -7.68
CA ILE A 108 -3.86 3.97 -8.63
C ILE A 108 -3.60 2.45 -8.72
N TYR A 109 -3.60 1.75 -7.58
CA TYR A 109 -3.38 0.31 -7.52
C TYR A 109 -4.66 -0.51 -7.31
N ASP A 110 -4.72 -1.67 -7.96
CA ASP A 110 -5.73 -2.70 -7.72
C ASP A 110 -5.50 -3.32 -6.34
N GLU A 111 -6.23 -2.78 -5.35
CA GLU A 111 -6.16 -3.25 -3.97
C GLU A 111 -6.39 -4.75 -3.84
N LYS A 112 -7.27 -5.34 -4.66
CA LYS A 112 -7.58 -6.76 -4.60
C LYS A 112 -6.37 -7.60 -5.00
N MET A 113 -5.61 -7.18 -6.01
CA MET A 113 -4.35 -7.83 -6.39
C MET A 113 -3.32 -7.74 -5.27
N ILE A 114 -3.04 -6.54 -4.75
CA ILE A 114 -2.04 -6.36 -3.69
C ILE A 114 -2.43 -7.13 -2.43
N LYS A 115 -3.69 -7.02 -2.00
CA LYS A 115 -4.18 -7.72 -0.82
C LYS A 115 -4.03 -9.23 -0.95
N ARG A 116 -4.40 -9.82 -2.10
CA ARG A 116 -4.25 -11.27 -2.32
C ARG A 116 -2.80 -11.73 -2.25
N THR A 117 -1.86 -10.92 -2.72
CA THR A 117 -0.43 -11.26 -2.74
C THR A 117 0.25 -11.03 -1.39
N SER A 118 -0.13 -9.98 -0.67
CA SER A 118 0.69 -9.43 0.41
C SER A 118 -0.05 -9.20 1.73
N TYR A 119 -1.30 -9.67 1.88
CA TYR A 119 -2.11 -9.45 3.09
C TYR A 119 -1.35 -9.72 4.38
N THR A 120 -0.84 -10.94 4.55
CA THR A 120 -0.16 -11.35 5.78
C THR A 120 1.07 -10.47 6.03
N THR A 121 1.90 -10.26 5.00
CA THR A 121 3.11 -9.45 5.13
C THR A 121 2.81 -8.01 5.54
N VAL A 122 1.84 -7.36 4.89
CA VAL A 122 1.45 -5.96 5.19
C VAL A 122 0.93 -5.86 6.63
N VAL A 123 0.02 -6.75 7.02
CA VAL A 123 -0.60 -6.73 8.36
C VAL A 123 0.42 -7.03 9.45
N GLU A 124 1.22 -8.10 9.28
CA GLU A 124 2.26 -8.48 10.24
C GLU A 124 3.34 -7.39 10.36
N THR A 125 3.74 -6.77 9.26
CA THR A 125 4.73 -5.68 9.29
C THR A 125 4.22 -4.51 10.13
N TYR A 126 2.97 -4.11 9.95
CA TYR A 126 2.38 -3.05 10.76
C TYR A 126 2.32 -3.45 12.23
N ASP A 127 1.86 -4.65 12.53
CA ASP A 127 1.72 -5.12 13.92
C ASP A 127 3.08 -5.16 14.65
N ILE A 128 4.13 -5.55 13.95
CA ILE A 128 5.50 -5.50 14.48
C ILE A 128 5.98 -4.05 14.66
N ALA A 129 5.72 -3.18 13.68
CA ALA A 129 6.23 -1.81 13.66
C ALA A 129 5.37 -0.80 14.42
N GLU A 130 4.17 -1.17 14.89
CA GLU A 130 3.25 -0.27 15.59
C GLU A 130 3.91 0.47 16.78
N PRO A 131 4.71 -0.19 17.65
CA PRO A 131 5.42 0.52 18.73
C PRO A 131 6.43 1.54 18.22
N LEU A 132 7.09 1.26 17.08
CA LEU A 132 8.01 2.19 16.44
C LEU A 132 7.25 3.42 15.91
N ILE A 133 6.15 3.19 15.18
CA ILE A 133 5.31 4.27 14.63
C ILE A 133 4.83 5.18 15.76
N LYS A 134 4.29 4.61 16.85
CA LYS A 134 3.83 5.38 18.02
C LYS A 134 4.96 6.21 18.64
N ALA A 135 6.16 5.63 18.79
CA ALA A 135 7.32 6.34 19.32
C ALA A 135 7.76 7.50 18.40
N ILE A 136 7.78 7.29 17.08
CA ILE A 136 8.10 8.35 16.11
C ILE A 136 7.10 9.50 16.23
N ARG A 137 5.80 9.19 16.23
CA ARG A 137 4.72 10.19 16.37
C ARG A 137 4.88 11.04 17.63
N GLU A 138 5.18 10.39 18.76
CA GLU A 138 5.47 11.09 20.02
C GLU A 138 6.71 11.98 19.93
N SER A 139 7.80 11.50 19.34
CA SER A 139 9.06 12.26 19.27
C SER A 139 8.97 13.54 18.43
N ILE A 140 8.12 13.56 17.42
CA ILE A 140 7.95 14.69 16.50
C ILE A 140 6.63 15.42 16.69
N ASN A 141 5.84 15.02 17.70
CA ASN A 141 4.50 15.54 17.98
C ASN A 141 3.58 15.57 16.74
N SER A 142 3.47 14.43 16.05
CA SER A 142 2.68 14.28 14.82
C SER A 142 1.80 13.05 14.87
N ASP A 143 0.48 13.24 14.79
CA ASP A 143 -0.48 12.13 14.70
C ASP A 143 -0.60 11.54 13.29
N THR A 144 -0.15 12.26 12.27
CA THR A 144 -0.38 11.92 10.86
C THR A 144 0.73 11.06 10.25
N THR A 145 1.87 10.94 10.92
CA THR A 145 3.01 10.17 10.40
C THR A 145 2.66 8.69 10.31
N TYR A 146 2.74 8.10 9.12
CA TYR A 146 2.33 6.72 8.82
C TYR A 146 0.84 6.42 9.02
N GLN A 147 -0.02 7.46 8.95
CA GLN A 147 -1.46 7.27 9.13
C GLN A 147 -2.10 6.47 7.98
N GLU A 148 -1.56 6.56 6.77
CA GLU A 148 -2.13 5.87 5.61
C GLU A 148 -1.86 4.37 5.70
N PHE A 149 -0.65 3.99 6.12
CA PHE A 149 -0.32 2.60 6.42
C PHE A 149 -1.24 2.02 7.50
N GLU A 150 -1.45 2.77 8.59
CA GLU A 150 -2.40 2.39 9.65
C GLU A 150 -3.84 2.24 9.11
N TRP A 151 -4.31 3.19 8.31
CA TRP A 151 -5.62 3.14 7.67
C TRP A 151 -5.79 1.87 6.83
N LEU A 152 -4.80 1.55 6.00
CA LEU A 152 -4.82 0.38 5.12
C LEU A 152 -4.96 -0.91 5.95
N VAL A 153 -4.13 -1.06 6.99
CA VAL A 153 -4.10 -2.26 7.84
C VAL A 153 -5.40 -2.40 8.61
N ARG A 154 -5.94 -1.32 9.20
CA ARG A 154 -7.25 -1.34 9.88
C ARG A 154 -8.36 -1.81 8.93
N ARG A 155 -8.39 -1.28 7.71
CA ARG A 155 -9.37 -1.66 6.67
C ARG A 155 -9.21 -3.12 6.23
N TRP A 156 -7.97 -3.62 6.19
CA TRP A 156 -7.68 -5.00 5.84
C TRP A 156 -8.05 -5.97 6.95
N LYS A 157 -7.77 -5.65 8.21
CA LYS A 157 -8.18 -6.43 9.39
C LYS A 157 -9.71 -6.49 9.53
N ALA A 158 -10.41 -5.41 9.21
CA ALA A 158 -11.88 -5.37 9.22
C ALA A 158 -12.53 -6.24 8.14
N ASN A 159 -11.81 -6.53 7.05
CA ASN A 159 -12.29 -7.39 5.95
C ASN A 159 -11.17 -8.35 5.53
N PRO A 160 -10.87 -9.40 6.30
CA PRO A 160 -9.72 -10.26 6.06
C PRO A 160 -9.83 -11.05 4.75
N LEU A 161 -8.72 -11.60 4.27
CA LEU A 161 -8.75 -12.54 3.15
C LEU A 161 -9.59 -13.77 3.50
N ARG A 162 -10.49 -14.14 2.59
CA ARG A 162 -11.30 -15.35 2.72
C ARG A 162 -10.52 -16.54 2.16
N LYS A 163 -10.68 -17.71 2.80
CA LYS A 163 -10.17 -18.98 2.28
C LYS A 163 -10.75 -19.24 0.89
N ASN A 164 -9.91 -19.64 -0.06
CA ASN A 164 -10.39 -20.08 -1.38
C ASN A 164 -11.28 -21.32 -1.20
N LYS A 165 -12.40 -21.36 -1.93
CA LYS A 165 -13.22 -22.55 -2.03
C LYS A 165 -12.59 -23.54 -2.99
#